data_AF-A0A949HMB9-F1
#
_entry.id   AF-A0A949HMB9-F1
#
_cell.length_a   1.000
_cell.length_b   1.000
_cell.length_c   1.000
_cell.angle_alpha   90.00
_cell.angle_beta   90.00
_cell.angle_gamma   90.00
#
_symmetry.space_group_name_H-M   'P 1'
#
loop_
_entity.id
_entity.type
_entity.pdbx_description
1 polymer ?
#
loop_
_entity_poly.entity_id
_entity_poly.type
_entity_poly.pdbx_seq_one_letter_code
_entity_poly.pdbx_strand_id
1 'polypeptide(L)'
;MTSNAAFFDFAADTSFAWDRVYIFDCYSSRASVENALGFSWPDFSSTQIESSDSVVLVVFVQNGKVVGWYEQPRSIELGGLANGKGYSRSEAVFNIDRSTGKIELMFRTSKSTHSG
;
A
#
# COMPACT_ATOMS: atom_id res chain seq x y z
N MET A 1 -1.60 13.61 -25.76
CA MET A 1 -2.02 12.35 -25.12
C MET A 1 -1.86 12.55 -23.62
N THR A 2 -2.96 12.68 -22.88
CA THR A 2 -2.91 12.82 -21.43
C THR A 2 -2.60 11.45 -20.85
N SER A 3 -1.52 11.30 -20.08
CA SER A 3 -1.22 10.03 -19.42
C SER A 3 -2.37 9.67 -18.48
N ASN A 4 -2.94 8.47 -18.62
CA ASN A 4 -3.97 7.97 -17.70
C ASN A 4 -3.32 7.34 -16.46
N ALA A 5 -2.23 7.93 -15.96
CA ALA A 5 -1.47 7.42 -14.83
C ALA A 5 -2.03 7.96 -13.50
N ALA A 6 -2.16 7.10 -12.50
CA ALA A 6 -2.37 7.47 -11.11
C ALA A 6 -1.02 7.48 -10.40
N PHE A 7 -0.71 8.58 -9.72
CA PHE A 7 0.46 8.68 -8.85
C PHE A 7 0.04 8.44 -7.40
N PHE A 8 0.80 7.61 -6.69
CA PHE A 8 0.64 7.34 -5.26
C PHE A 8 1.95 7.63 -4.54
N ASP A 9 1.92 8.59 -3.63
CA ASP A 9 2.98 8.79 -2.63
C ASP A 9 2.35 8.62 -1.26
N PHE A 10 2.28 7.37 -0.81
CA PHE A 10 1.66 7.03 0.47
C PHE A 10 2.29 7.80 1.65
N ALA A 11 3.55 8.21 1.52
CA ALA A 11 4.24 8.97 2.54
C ALA A 11 3.87 10.45 2.53
N ALA A 12 3.45 11.01 1.39
CA ALA A 12 2.92 12.38 1.29
C ALA A 12 1.40 12.45 1.53
N ASP A 13 0.67 11.39 1.18
CA ASP A 13 -0.80 11.34 1.24
C ASP A 13 -1.34 11.08 2.66
N THR A 14 -0.47 10.77 3.61
CA THR A 14 -0.83 10.48 5.01
C THR A 14 -0.23 11.50 5.96
N SER A 15 -1.03 11.96 6.93
CA SER A 15 -0.60 12.92 7.96
C SER A 15 -0.10 12.27 9.25
N PHE A 16 -0.15 10.93 9.35
CA PHE A 16 0.25 10.17 10.53
C PHE A 16 1.55 9.39 10.30
N ALA A 17 2.19 9.01 11.41
CA ALA A 17 3.45 8.27 11.39
C ALA A 17 3.21 6.78 11.16
N TRP A 18 4.05 6.16 10.33
CA TRP A 18 4.04 4.73 10.03
C TRP A 18 5.40 4.31 9.48
N ASP A 19 5.76 3.04 9.69
CA ASP A 19 7.06 2.46 9.32
C ASP A 19 6.97 1.67 8.01
N ARG A 20 5.88 0.91 7.85
CA ARG A 20 5.62 0.11 6.64
C ARG A 20 4.16 0.25 6.19
N VAL A 21 3.94 0.21 4.88
CA VAL A 21 2.62 0.05 4.27
C VAL A 21 2.54 -1.30 3.57
N TYR A 22 1.46 -2.02 3.79
CA TYR A 22 1.16 -3.32 3.20
C TYR A 22 -0.02 -3.18 2.24
N ILE A 23 0.05 -3.90 1.13
CA ILE A 23 -1.02 -4.02 0.15
C ILE A 23 -1.41 -5.48 0.08
N PHE A 24 -2.70 -5.76 0.23
CA PHE A 24 -3.30 -7.08 0.20
C PHE A 24 -4.34 -7.14 -0.90
N ASP A 25 -4.19 -8.09 -1.81
CA ASP A 25 -5.09 -8.28 -2.93
C ASP A 25 -6.43 -8.90 -2.47
N CYS A 26 -7.40 -8.91 -3.37
CA CYS A 26 -8.70 -9.54 -3.17
C CYS A 26 -8.59 -10.95 -2.58
N TYR A 27 -9.55 -11.32 -1.74
CA TYR A 27 -9.62 -12.63 -1.09
C TYR A 27 -8.44 -12.94 -0.16
N SER A 28 -7.70 -11.93 0.30
CA SER A 28 -6.68 -12.12 1.33
C SER A 28 -7.35 -12.51 2.65
N SER A 29 -7.08 -13.73 3.12
CA SER A 29 -7.62 -14.24 4.39
C SER A 29 -6.97 -13.57 5.60
N ARG A 30 -7.65 -13.61 6.75
CA ARG A 30 -7.08 -13.12 8.02
C ARG A 30 -5.70 -13.71 8.28
N ALA A 31 -5.56 -15.03 8.12
CA ALA A 31 -4.30 -15.73 8.37
C ALA A 31 -3.17 -15.23 7.45
N SER A 32 -3.47 -14.97 6.19
CA SER A 32 -2.47 -14.44 5.23
C SER A 32 -2.02 -13.02 5.59
N VAL A 33 -2.97 -12.16 5.99
CA VAL A 33 -2.70 -10.79 6.42
C VAL A 33 -1.88 -10.77 7.70
N GLU A 34 -2.31 -11.47 8.74
CA GLU A 34 -1.60 -11.51 10.03
C GLU A 34 -0.19 -12.13 9.89
N ASN A 35 -0.01 -13.11 9.01
CA ASN A 35 1.31 -13.67 8.70
C ASN A 35 2.25 -12.63 8.04
N ALA A 36 1.73 -11.82 7.11
CA ALA A 36 2.52 -10.75 6.48
C ALA A 36 2.84 -9.61 7.45
N LEU A 37 1.89 -9.26 8.32
CA LEU A 37 2.07 -8.24 9.37
C LEU A 37 3.04 -8.72 10.46
N GLY A 38 3.07 -10.02 10.74
CA GLY A 38 3.83 -10.62 11.84
C GLY A 38 3.15 -10.47 13.20
N PHE A 39 1.87 -10.09 13.23
CA PHE A 39 1.08 -9.93 14.45
C PHE A 39 -0.42 -10.05 14.14
N SER A 40 -1.22 -10.38 15.15
CA SER A 40 -2.68 -10.40 15.02
C SER A 40 -3.26 -9.01 14.92
N TRP A 41 -4.20 -8.80 14.00
CA TRP A 41 -4.83 -7.51 13.77
C TRP A 41 -6.33 -7.59 14.11
N PRO A 42 -6.75 -7.09 15.29
CA PRO A 42 -8.13 -7.20 15.76
C PRO A 42 -9.15 -6.61 14.80
N ASP A 43 -8.83 -5.48 14.16
CA ASP A 43 -9.79 -4.76 13.31
C ASP A 43 -9.95 -5.38 11.92
N PHE A 44 -9.26 -6.48 11.60
CA PHE A 44 -9.41 -7.19 10.32
C PHE A 44 -10.87 -7.52 10.00
N SER A 45 -11.69 -7.84 11.01
CA SER A 45 -13.12 -8.11 10.83
C SER A 45 -13.95 -6.91 10.36
N SER A 46 -13.38 -5.70 10.38
CA SER A 46 -14.02 -4.50 9.85
C SER A 46 -13.78 -4.32 8.35
N THR A 47 -12.98 -5.20 7.74
CA THR A 47 -12.67 -5.20 6.31
C THR A 47 -13.55 -6.22 5.56
N GLN A 48 -13.72 -6.00 4.27
CA GLN A 48 -14.40 -6.88 3.33
C GLN A 48 -13.41 -7.69 2.46
N ILE A 49 -12.10 -7.52 2.67
CA ILE A 49 -11.07 -8.04 1.75
C ILE A 49 -11.14 -9.56 1.55
N GLU A 50 -11.52 -10.32 2.58
CA GLU A 50 -11.58 -11.78 2.54
C GLU A 50 -12.68 -12.30 1.59
N SER A 51 -13.71 -11.49 1.33
CA SER A 51 -14.88 -11.87 0.51
C SER A 51 -15.10 -10.97 -0.70
N SER A 52 -14.23 -9.99 -0.94
CA SER A 52 -14.40 -8.97 -1.99
C SER A 52 -13.42 -9.16 -3.14
N ASP A 53 -13.92 -9.14 -4.37
CA ASP A 53 -13.16 -8.99 -5.62
C ASP A 53 -13.06 -7.54 -6.11
N SER A 54 -13.64 -6.61 -5.36
CA SER A 54 -13.82 -5.22 -5.77
C SER A 54 -12.88 -4.23 -5.09
N VAL A 55 -12.17 -4.68 -4.04
CA VAL A 55 -11.26 -3.84 -3.26
C VAL A 55 -9.91 -4.51 -3.06
N VAL A 56 -8.89 -3.67 -2.96
CA VAL A 56 -7.56 -4.00 -2.42
C VAL A 56 -7.45 -3.34 -1.05
N LEU A 57 -6.85 -4.01 -0.09
CA LEU A 57 -6.68 -3.47 1.26
C LEU A 57 -5.28 -2.85 1.41
N VAL A 58 -5.24 -1.59 1.86
CA VAL A 58 -4.00 -0.88 2.20
C VAL A 58 -3.92 -0.74 3.72
N VAL A 59 -2.83 -1.19 4.32
CA VAL A 59 -2.62 -1.21 5.78
C VAL A 59 -1.32 -0.53 6.15
N PHE A 60 -1.39 0.48 7.00
CA PHE A 60 -0.23 1.21 7.52
C PHE A 60 0.12 0.69 8.92
N VAL A 61 1.39 0.36 9.13
CA VAL A 61 1.90 -0.24 10.36
C VAL A 61 2.97 0.66 10.97
N GLN A 62 2.88 0.86 12.29
CA GLN A 62 3.91 1.48 13.10
C GLN A 62 4.21 0.61 14.33
N ASN A 63 5.47 0.30 14.60
CA ASN A 63 5.90 -0.44 15.79
C ASN A 63 5.07 -1.72 16.06
N GLY A 64 4.79 -2.50 15.02
CA GLY A 64 4.02 -3.76 15.13
C GLY A 64 2.53 -3.57 15.42
N LYS A 65 1.96 -2.42 15.04
CA LYS A 65 0.53 -2.12 15.18
C LYS A 65 -0.01 -1.46 13.93
N VAL A 66 -1.25 -1.77 13.55
CA VAL A 66 -1.96 -1.02 12.52
C VAL A 66 -2.31 0.37 13.04
N VAL A 67 -1.91 1.41 12.32
CA VAL A 67 -2.16 2.82 12.66
C VAL A 67 -3.12 3.50 11.69
N GLY A 68 -3.43 2.83 10.57
CA GLY A 68 -4.41 3.27 9.59
C GLY A 68 -4.61 2.20 8.54
N TRP A 69 -5.78 2.18 7.92
CA TRP A 69 -6.06 1.30 6.81
C TRP A 69 -7.22 1.87 5.99
N TYR A 70 -7.32 1.46 4.73
CA TYR A 70 -8.48 1.73 3.90
C TYR A 70 -8.59 0.69 2.79
N GLU A 71 -9.80 0.57 2.24
CA GLU A 71 -10.09 -0.26 1.08
C GLU A 71 -10.07 0.61 -0.18
N GLN A 72 -9.17 0.30 -1.08
CA GLN A 72 -9.06 0.94 -2.37
C GLN A 72 -9.93 0.19 -3.39
N PRO A 73 -10.94 0.83 -3.99
CA PRO A 73 -11.66 0.23 -5.11
C PRO A 73 -10.70 -0.13 -6.26
N ARG A 74 -10.93 -1.30 -6.88
CA ARG A 74 -10.15 -1.83 -7.99
C ARG A 74 -10.29 -1.08 -9.32
N SER A 75 -11.00 0.05 -9.35
CA SER A 75 -10.85 1.05 -10.41
C SER A 75 -9.41 1.57 -10.52
N ILE A 76 -8.61 1.37 -9.48
CA ILE A 76 -7.16 1.52 -9.50
C ILE A 76 -6.55 0.18 -9.08
N GLU A 77 -5.76 -0.42 -9.97
CA GLU A 77 -5.18 -1.75 -9.76
C GLU A 77 -3.92 -1.67 -8.88
N LEU A 78 -4.12 -1.77 -7.56
CA LEU A 78 -3.04 -1.84 -6.58
C LEU A 78 -2.60 -3.28 -6.28
N GLY A 79 -3.32 -4.31 -6.72
CA GLY A 79 -3.06 -5.71 -6.37
C GLY A 79 -1.64 -6.16 -6.75
N GLY A 80 -1.11 -5.66 -7.85
CA GLY A 80 0.27 -5.91 -8.29
C GLY A 80 1.36 -5.37 -7.34
N LEU A 81 1.01 -4.55 -6.35
CA LEU A 81 1.93 -4.12 -5.28
C LEU A 81 2.00 -5.12 -4.11
N ALA A 82 1.10 -6.09 -4.03
CA ALA A 82 1.09 -7.06 -2.94
C ALA A 82 2.34 -7.93 -2.98
N ASN A 83 3.18 -7.83 -1.94
CA ASN A 83 4.48 -8.51 -1.87
C ASN A 83 4.74 -9.26 -0.55
N GLY A 84 3.77 -9.23 0.38
CA GLY A 84 3.84 -9.86 1.70
C GLY A 84 4.85 -9.26 2.69
N LYS A 85 5.71 -8.33 2.27
CA LYS A 85 6.73 -7.68 3.10
C LYS A 85 6.39 -6.22 3.44
N GLY A 86 5.49 -5.61 2.67
CA GLY A 86 5.20 -4.19 2.72
C GLY A 86 6.34 -3.33 2.15
N TYR A 87 6.14 -2.03 2.14
CA TYR A 87 7.09 -1.01 1.67
C TYR A 87 7.39 -0.04 2.81
N SER A 88 8.66 0.33 2.99
CA SER A 88 9.01 1.45 3.87
C SER A 88 8.52 2.79 3.30
N ARG A 89 8.52 3.84 4.13
CA ARG A 89 8.14 5.20 3.69
C ARG A 89 8.87 5.68 2.45
N SER A 90 10.15 5.35 2.29
CA SER A 90 10.95 5.75 1.13
C SER A 90 10.68 4.93 -0.13
N GLU A 91 10.14 3.71 0.02
CA GLU A 91 9.85 2.78 -1.07
C GLU A 91 8.41 2.91 -1.59
N ALA A 92 7.51 3.52 -0.81
CA ALA A 92 6.07 3.56 -1.07
C ALA A 92 5.65 4.70 -2.03
N VAL A 93 6.36 4.85 -3.15
CA VAL A 93 6.04 5.83 -4.20
C VAL A 93 5.91 5.13 -5.54
N PHE A 94 4.76 5.30 -6.20
CA PHE A 94 4.37 4.52 -7.38
C PHE A 94 3.70 5.36 -8.45
N ASN A 95 3.99 5.05 -9.70
CA ASN A 95 3.19 5.43 -10.85
C ASN A 95 2.44 4.20 -11.37
N ILE A 96 1.13 4.31 -11.51
CA ILE A 96 0.27 3.24 -12.00
C ILE A 96 -0.40 3.71 -13.27
N ASP A 97 -0.04 3.11 -14.40
CA ASP A 97 -0.73 3.37 -15.66
C ASP A 97 -2.10 2.69 -15.64
N ARG A 98 -3.19 3.47 -15.58
CA ARG A 98 -4.56 2.92 -15.55
C ARG A 98 -4.99 2.30 -16.88
N SER A 99 -4.28 2.55 -17.98
CA SER A 99 -4.58 1.97 -19.29
C SER A 99 -3.96 0.59 -19.48
N THR A 100 -2.80 0.34 -18.88
CA THR A 100 -2.08 -0.94 -19.04
C THR A 100 -1.97 -1.75 -17.75
N GLY A 101 -2.35 -1.18 -16.60
CA GLY A 101 -2.11 -1.78 -15.28
C GLY A 101 -0.62 -1.86 -14.92
N LYS A 102 0.26 -1.22 -15.69
CA LYS A 102 1.70 -1.27 -15.45
C LYS A 102 2.03 -0.44 -14.22
N ILE A 103 2.75 -1.05 -13.29
CA ILE A 103 3.25 -0.42 -12.08
C ILE A 103 4.72 -0.07 -12.31
N GLU A 104 5.06 1.19 -12.10
CA GLU A 104 6.45 1.67 -12.07
C GLU A 104 6.77 2.20 -10.67
N LEU A 105 7.79 1.59 -10.05
CA LEU A 105 8.29 2.02 -8.76
C LEU A 105 9.11 3.29 -8.94
N MET A 106 8.72 4.34 -8.22
CA MET A 106 9.38 5.63 -8.30
C MET A 106 10.36 5.75 -7.14
N PHE A 107 11.65 5.87 -7.45
CA PHE A 107 12.63 6.21 -6.42
C PHE A 107 12.42 7.68 -6.03
N ARG A 108 12.21 7.96 -4.73
CA ARG A 108 12.42 9.32 -4.22
C ARG A 108 13.90 9.62 -4.44
N THR A 109 14.21 10.45 -5.42
CA THR A 109 15.55 11.03 -5.53
C THR A 109 15.81 11.75 -4.22
N SER A 110 16.68 11.19 -3.38
CA SER A 110 17.22 11.95 -2.26
C SER A 110 17.92 13.15 -2.88
N LYS A 111 17.48 14.36 -2.54
CA LYS A 111 18.37 15.50 -2.63
C LYS A 111 19.53 15.16 -1.71
N SER A 112 20.69 14.80 -2.28
CA SER A 112 21.94 14.89 -1.55
C SER A 112 22.08 16.33 -1.08
N THR A 113 21.81 16.57 0.21
CA THR A 113 22.32 17.73 0.92
C THR A 113 23.84 17.64 0.85
N HIS A 114 24.44 18.37 -0.09
CA HIS A 114 25.82 18.82 0.08
C HIS A 114 25.79 19.88 1.18
N SER A 115 26.28 19.51 2.35
CA SER A 115 26.74 20.47 3.35
C SER A 115 28.04 21.07 2.83
N GLY A 116 28.06 22.39 2.67
CA GLY A 116 29.27 23.21 2.54
C GLY A 116 29.28 24.24 3.65
#